data_AF-A0A0N4U8W2-F1
#
_entry.id   AF-A0A0N4U8W2-F1
#
_cell.length_a   1.000
_cell.length_b   1.000
_cell.length_c   1.000
_cell.angle_alpha   90.00
_cell.angle_beta   90.00
_cell.angle_gamma   90.00
#
_symmetry.space_group_name_H-M   'P 1'
#
loop_
_entity.id
_entity.type
_entity.pdbx_description
1 polymer ?
#
loop_
_entity_poly.entity_id
_entity_poly.type
_entity_poly.pdbx_seq_one_letter_code
_entity_poly.pdbx_strand_id
1 'polypeptide(L)'
;QLAELLVCWFSLFPPRLVARRYLEKQQSKVSKWHLWKVEVMRQLTIFSRWCNNMRIYLIPWEAKIKKIESHYGSVVSSYFTFLRWVLSVNITMTVIMMLFVTIPEWLADSRGGPERYNRTYNIKIMKPVDVQRADELNTVLDFKGYFEYSLLFYGYYSSETYFGDIVQYSVPVAYFIVNLFILGYSFFVILRKMAANARHSKLAEGKTQQYIFNWKLFTGWDYTIGNPEAVSNVLMATVIKFREIIAEYNESKRKKFE
;
A
#
# COMPACT_ATOMS: atom_id res chain seq x y z
N GLN A 1 -5.19 -8.65 -63.75
CA GLN A 1 -6.02 -9.85 -63.53
C GLN A 1 -5.70 -10.59 -62.22
N LEU A 2 -4.46 -11.03 -61.93
CA LEU A 2 -4.15 -11.72 -60.67
C LEU A 2 -4.33 -10.87 -59.38
N ALA A 3 -4.02 -9.58 -59.42
CA ALA A 3 -4.16 -8.69 -58.26
C ALA A 3 -5.62 -8.43 -57.85
N GLU A 4 -6.53 -8.30 -58.82
CA GLU A 4 -7.98 -8.13 -58.54
C GLU A 4 -8.59 -9.39 -57.93
N LEU A 5 -8.16 -10.57 -58.40
CA LEU A 5 -8.58 -11.85 -57.82
C LEU A 5 -8.12 -11.98 -56.35
N LEU A 6 -6.91 -11.51 -56.01
CA LEU A 6 -6.41 -11.52 -54.63
C LEU A 6 -7.18 -10.56 -53.73
N VAL A 7 -7.50 -9.35 -54.19
CA VAL A 7 -8.30 -8.37 -53.43
C VAL A 7 -9.73 -8.88 -53.21
N CYS A 8 -10.36 -9.46 -54.24
CA CYS A 8 -11.67 -10.10 -54.12
C CYS A 8 -11.64 -11.32 -53.18
N TRP A 9 -10.57 -12.12 -53.19
CA TRP A 9 -10.45 -13.26 -52.27
C TRP A 9 -10.28 -12.78 -50.82
N PHE A 10 -9.50 -11.72 -50.58
CA PHE A 10 -9.30 -11.14 -49.25
C PHE A 10 -10.55 -10.42 -48.71
N SER A 11 -11.38 -9.84 -49.60
CA SER A 11 -12.66 -9.23 -49.22
C SER A 11 -13.77 -10.27 -49.00
N LEU A 12 -13.79 -11.36 -49.78
CA LEU A 12 -14.75 -12.45 -49.66
C LEU A 12 -14.48 -13.32 -48.42
N PHE A 13 -13.21 -13.44 -48.02
CA PHE A 13 -12.79 -14.08 -46.77
C PHE A 13 -12.11 -13.08 -45.85
N PRO A 14 -12.86 -12.19 -45.16
CA PRO A 14 -12.25 -11.36 -44.14
C PRO A 14 -11.63 -12.31 -43.09
N PRO A 15 -10.33 -12.21 -42.78
CA PRO A 15 -9.64 -13.13 -41.89
C PRO A 15 -10.31 -13.25 -40.51
N ARG A 16 -11.08 -12.23 -40.10
CA ARG A 16 -11.91 -12.23 -38.89
C ARG A 16 -13.04 -13.27 -38.91
N LEU A 17 -13.71 -13.52 -40.04
CA LEU A 17 -14.77 -14.53 -40.13
C LEU A 17 -14.19 -15.94 -40.09
N VAL A 18 -13.05 -16.17 -40.76
CA VAL A 18 -12.34 -17.46 -40.71
C VAL A 18 -11.86 -17.76 -39.30
N ALA A 19 -11.24 -16.79 -38.63
CA ALA A 19 -10.80 -16.94 -37.24
C ALA A 19 -11.97 -17.25 -36.29
N ARG A 20 -13.13 -16.61 -36.47
CA ARG A 20 -14.36 -16.92 -35.70
C ARG A 20 -14.82 -18.36 -35.93
N ARG A 21 -14.94 -18.81 -37.19
CA ARG A 21 -15.33 -20.20 -37.49
C ARG A 21 -14.34 -21.23 -36.93
N TYR A 22 -13.04 -20.95 -36.98
CA TYR A 22 -12.02 -21.82 -36.38
C TYR A 22 -12.15 -21.87 -34.84
N LEU A 23 -12.39 -20.73 -34.19
CA LEU A 23 -12.62 -20.67 -32.74
C LEU A 23 -13.89 -21.42 -32.34
N GLU A 24 -15.01 -21.25 -33.06
CA GLU A 24 -16.26 -21.98 -32.80
C GLU A 24 -16.09 -23.50 -32.94
N LYS A 25 -15.37 -23.93 -33.98
CA LYS A 25 -15.08 -25.36 -34.23
C LYS A 25 -14.12 -25.97 -33.19
N GLN A 26 -13.24 -25.16 -32.62
CA GLN A 26 -12.41 -25.57 -31.48
C GLN A 26 -13.22 -25.58 -30.19
N GLN A 27 -14.02 -24.55 -29.92
CA GLN A 27 -14.88 -24.44 -28.74
C GLN A 27 -15.86 -25.61 -28.61
N SER A 28 -16.46 -26.07 -29.71
CA SER A 28 -17.39 -27.22 -29.67
C SER A 28 -16.71 -28.56 -29.32
N LYS A 29 -15.40 -28.68 -29.55
CA LYS A 29 -14.62 -29.89 -29.19
C LYS A 29 -14.19 -29.89 -27.72
N VAL A 30 -14.08 -28.73 -27.09
CA VAL A 30 -13.57 -28.64 -25.72
C VAL A 30 -14.69 -28.91 -24.72
N SER A 31 -14.36 -29.65 -23.65
CA SER A 31 -15.29 -29.92 -22.55
C SER A 31 -15.88 -28.62 -21.99
N LYS A 32 -17.21 -28.57 -21.78
CA LYS A 32 -17.93 -27.42 -21.19
C LYS A 32 -17.28 -26.95 -19.88
N TRP A 33 -16.77 -27.89 -19.07
CA TRP A 33 -16.05 -27.62 -17.83
C TRP A 33 -14.74 -26.87 -18.05
N HIS A 34 -13.99 -27.21 -19.11
CA HIS A 34 -12.74 -26.53 -19.43
C HIS A 34 -13.01 -25.10 -19.90
N LEU A 35 -14.02 -24.89 -20.76
CA LEU A 35 -14.43 -23.56 -21.19
C LEU A 35 -14.85 -22.68 -20.00
N TRP A 36 -15.63 -23.23 -19.07
CA TRP A 36 -16.04 -22.51 -17.87
C TRP A 36 -14.84 -22.14 -16.97
N LYS A 37 -13.90 -23.06 -16.73
CA LYS A 37 -12.67 -22.78 -15.97
C LYS A 37 -11.83 -21.66 -16.60
N VAL A 38 -11.67 -21.69 -17.92
CA VAL A 38 -10.91 -20.67 -18.67
C VAL A 38 -11.58 -19.31 -18.56
N GLU A 39 -12.90 -19.23 -18.73
CA GLU A 39 -13.65 -17.98 -18.60
C GLU A 39 -13.59 -17.45 -17.16
N VAL A 40 -13.76 -18.30 -16.14
CA VAL A 40 -13.61 -17.91 -14.73
C VAL A 40 -12.20 -17.38 -14.44
N MET A 41 -11.13 -18.07 -14.89
CA MET A 41 -9.76 -17.56 -14.72
C MET A 41 -9.54 -16.23 -15.43
N ARG A 42 -10.09 -16.05 -16.63
CA ARG A 42 -10.04 -14.79 -17.37
C ARG A 42 -10.75 -13.68 -16.58
N GLN A 43 -11.95 -13.94 -16.08
CA GLN A 43 -12.72 -13.00 -15.27
C GLN A 43 -11.99 -12.67 -13.96
N LEU A 44 -11.40 -13.65 -13.27
CA LEU A 44 -10.58 -13.42 -12.08
C LEU A 44 -9.35 -12.57 -12.39
N THR A 45 -8.72 -12.74 -13.56
CA THR A 45 -7.58 -11.92 -13.98
C THR A 45 -8.01 -10.48 -14.30
N ILE A 46 -9.15 -10.29 -14.98
CA ILE A 46 -9.73 -8.97 -15.26
C ILE A 46 -10.15 -8.28 -13.96
N PHE A 47 -10.82 -9.01 -13.06
CA PHE A 47 -11.22 -8.55 -11.74
C PHE A 47 -9.99 -8.18 -10.90
N SER A 48 -8.94 -9.01 -10.90
CA SER A 48 -7.67 -8.72 -10.23
C SER A 48 -7.01 -7.43 -10.76
N ARG A 49 -7.02 -7.20 -12.08
CA ARG A 49 -6.55 -5.93 -12.68
C ARG A 49 -7.40 -4.74 -12.22
N TRP A 50 -8.71 -4.89 -12.17
CA TRP A 50 -9.62 -3.86 -11.69
C TRP A 50 -9.37 -3.54 -10.20
N CYS A 51 -9.18 -4.55 -9.35
CA CYS A 51 -8.78 -4.36 -7.95
C CYS A 51 -7.43 -3.66 -7.81
N ASN A 52 -6.44 -3.98 -8.66
CA ASN A 52 -5.16 -3.27 -8.67
C ASN A 52 -5.31 -1.81 -9.08
N ASN A 53 -6.15 -1.51 -10.08
CA ASN A 53 -6.46 -0.14 -10.46
C ASN A 53 -7.18 0.60 -9.32
N MET A 54 -8.17 -0.04 -8.67
CA MET A 54 -8.84 0.51 -7.50
C MET A 54 -7.89 0.76 -6.33
N ARG A 55 -6.91 -0.12 -6.10
CA ARG A 55 -5.88 0.07 -5.07
C ARG A 55 -5.09 1.37 -5.27
N ILE A 56 -4.76 1.74 -6.51
CA ILE A 56 -4.06 3.00 -6.82
C ILE A 56 -4.92 4.22 -6.44
N TYR A 57 -6.24 4.14 -6.59
CA TYR A 57 -7.16 5.20 -6.17
C TYR A 57 -7.44 5.21 -4.67
N LEU A 58 -7.47 4.02 -4.04
CA LEU A 58 -7.71 3.87 -2.60
C LEU A 58 -6.51 4.34 -1.77
N ILE A 59 -5.28 4.26 -2.31
CA ILE A 59 -4.11 4.83 -1.64
C ILE A 59 -4.20 6.34 -1.80
N PRO A 60 -4.50 7.10 -0.73
CA PRO A 60 -4.65 8.54 -0.83
C PRO A 60 -3.37 9.14 -1.44
N TRP A 61 -3.55 10.13 -2.31
CA TRP A 61 -2.49 10.98 -2.88
C TRP A 61 -1.32 10.25 -3.61
N GLU A 62 -1.40 8.96 -3.93
CA GLU A 62 -0.28 8.22 -4.57
C GLU A 62 0.14 8.87 -5.90
N ALA A 63 -0.84 9.19 -6.77
CA ALA A 63 -0.58 9.85 -8.04
C ALA A 63 0.06 11.24 -7.86
N LYS A 64 -0.31 11.98 -6.81
CA LYS A 64 0.29 13.28 -6.50
C LYS A 64 1.75 13.13 -6.05
N ILE A 65 2.07 12.10 -5.25
CA ILE A 65 3.45 11.82 -4.83
C ILE A 65 4.31 11.40 -6.01
N LYS A 66 3.81 10.53 -6.90
CA LYS A 66 4.55 10.16 -8.13
C LYS A 66 4.84 11.36 -9.01
N LYS A 67 3.90 12.31 -9.10
CA LYS A 67 4.13 13.58 -9.81
C LYS A 67 5.24 14.40 -9.13
N ILE A 68 5.24 14.50 -7.80
CA ILE A 68 6.30 15.20 -7.05
C ILE A 68 7.65 14.51 -7.25
N GLU A 69 7.70 13.17 -7.21
CA GLU A 69 8.91 12.39 -7.46
C GLU A 69 9.51 12.66 -8.84
N SER A 70 8.68 12.80 -9.87
CA SER A 70 9.13 13.12 -11.23
C SER A 70 9.72 14.54 -11.35
N HIS A 71 9.30 15.48 -10.52
CA HIS A 71 9.77 16.88 -10.58
C HIS A 71 10.92 17.19 -9.61
N TYR A 72 10.86 16.66 -8.39
CA TYR A 72 11.78 16.97 -7.29
C TYR A 72 12.74 15.82 -6.96
N GLY A 73 12.58 14.67 -7.61
CA GLY A 73 13.40 13.49 -7.38
C GLY A 73 12.97 12.65 -6.17
N SER A 74 13.78 11.62 -5.89
CA SER A 74 13.47 10.57 -4.91
C SER A 74 13.59 11.04 -3.45
N VAL A 75 14.46 12.01 -3.15
CA VAL A 75 14.69 12.50 -1.78
C VAL A 75 13.42 13.12 -1.22
N VAL A 76 12.82 14.08 -1.93
CA VAL A 76 11.58 14.73 -1.50
C VAL A 76 10.41 13.73 -1.48
N SER A 77 10.32 12.82 -2.45
CA SER A 77 9.29 11.76 -2.50
C SER A 77 9.34 10.83 -1.28
N SER A 78 10.54 10.55 -0.76
CA SER A 78 10.74 9.68 0.40
C SER A 78 10.06 10.23 1.68
N TYR A 79 10.11 11.55 1.89
CA TYR A 79 9.44 12.22 3.01
C TYR A 79 7.92 11.99 2.98
N PHE A 80 7.28 12.22 1.83
CA PHE A 80 5.83 12.02 1.70
C PHE A 80 5.43 10.54 1.82
N THR A 81 6.29 9.64 1.36
CA THR A 81 6.08 8.20 1.50
C THR A 81 6.17 7.76 2.97
N PHE A 82 7.09 8.33 3.74
CA PHE A 82 7.17 8.15 5.18
C PHE A 82 5.94 8.74 5.89
N LEU A 83 5.56 9.99 5.57
CA LEU A 83 4.39 10.65 6.15
C LEU A 83 3.10 9.84 5.92
N ARG A 84 2.91 9.32 4.71
CA ARG A 84 1.79 8.43 4.38
C ARG A 84 1.76 7.18 5.25
N TRP A 85 2.93 6.58 5.49
CA TRP A 85 3.03 5.40 6.32
C TRP A 85 2.71 5.71 7.79
N VAL A 86 3.27 6.80 8.35
CA VAL A 86 2.96 7.25 9.71
C VAL A 86 1.47 7.56 9.88
N LEU A 87 0.88 8.27 8.93
CA LEU A 87 -0.55 8.58 8.94
C LEU A 87 -1.41 7.31 8.87
N SER A 88 -1.03 6.32 8.08
CA SER A 88 -1.73 5.03 7.99
C SER A 88 -1.68 4.26 9.32
N VAL A 89 -0.52 4.30 9.99
CA VAL A 89 -0.33 3.71 11.32
C VAL A 89 -1.20 4.44 12.35
N ASN A 90 -1.23 5.78 12.32
CA ASN A 90 -2.10 6.59 13.20
C ASN A 90 -3.59 6.31 12.98
N ILE A 91 -4.05 6.20 11.72
CA ILE A 91 -5.45 5.82 11.41
C ILE A 91 -5.77 4.43 11.98
N THR A 92 -4.82 3.50 11.92
CA THR A 92 -5.03 2.17 12.51
C THR A 92 -5.19 2.27 14.04
N MET A 93 -4.39 3.13 14.70
CA MET A 93 -4.52 3.38 16.14
C MET A 93 -5.86 4.02 16.50
N THR A 94 -6.33 5.00 15.71
CA THR A 94 -7.63 5.63 15.96
C THR A 94 -8.78 4.65 15.77
N VAL A 95 -8.71 3.74 14.79
CA VAL A 95 -9.70 2.67 14.62
C VAL A 95 -9.71 1.73 15.84
N ILE A 96 -8.55 1.34 16.37
CA ILE A 96 -8.48 0.49 17.58
C ILE A 96 -9.10 1.23 18.78
N MET A 97 -8.75 2.50 19.00
CA MET A 97 -9.37 3.33 20.05
C MET A 97 -10.89 3.41 19.89
N MET A 98 -11.37 3.66 18.67
CA MET A 98 -12.79 3.76 18.38
C MET A 98 -13.52 2.45 18.69
N LEU A 99 -12.95 1.30 18.30
CA LEU A 99 -13.59 0.00 18.51
C LEU A 99 -13.67 -0.42 19.97
N PHE A 100 -12.62 -0.19 20.76
CA PHE A 100 -12.54 -0.67 22.15
C PHE A 100 -12.94 0.37 23.19
N VAL A 101 -12.81 1.66 22.91
CA VAL A 101 -13.06 2.71 23.90
C VAL A 101 -14.28 3.52 23.48
N THR A 102 -14.25 4.15 22.30
CA THR A 102 -15.28 5.13 21.91
C THR A 102 -16.64 4.48 21.64
N ILE A 103 -16.70 3.37 20.91
CA ILE A 103 -17.96 2.69 20.57
C ILE A 103 -18.64 2.12 21.81
N PRO A 104 -17.94 1.42 22.74
CA PRO A 104 -18.56 0.95 23.98
C PRO A 104 -19.09 2.10 24.84
N GLU A 105 -18.35 3.21 24.95
CA GLU A 105 -18.81 4.41 25.66
C GLU A 105 -20.09 4.97 25.04
N TRP A 106 -20.08 5.17 23.73
CA TRP A 106 -21.20 5.73 22.97
C TRP A 106 -22.45 4.84 23.02
N LEU A 107 -22.26 3.53 22.92
CA LEU A 107 -23.36 2.55 23.04
C LEU A 107 -23.93 2.53 24.46
N ALA A 108 -23.06 2.66 25.47
CA ALA A 108 -23.49 2.64 26.86
C ALA A 108 -24.25 3.92 27.24
N ASP A 109 -23.88 5.08 26.67
CA ASP A 109 -24.66 6.32 26.78
C ASP A 109 -26.00 6.21 26.06
N SER A 110 -26.02 5.66 24.84
CA SER A 110 -27.25 5.51 24.05
C SER A 110 -28.26 4.56 24.71
N ARG A 111 -27.78 3.58 25.49
CA ARG A 111 -28.61 2.63 26.26
C ARG A 111 -28.87 3.10 27.70
N GLY A 112 -28.20 4.16 28.15
CA GLY A 112 -28.28 4.66 29.50
C GLY A 112 -29.68 5.18 29.86
N GLY A 113 -30.19 4.80 31.04
CA GLY A 113 -31.39 5.41 31.60
C GLY A 113 -31.13 6.85 32.11
N PRO A 114 -32.19 7.57 32.53
CA PRO A 114 -32.09 8.92 33.07
C PRO A 114 -31.16 9.02 34.31
N GLU A 115 -31.00 7.92 35.06
CA GLU A 115 -30.08 7.86 36.20
C GLU A 115 -28.62 8.08 35.79
N ARG A 116 -28.18 7.46 34.69
CA ARG A 116 -26.82 7.63 34.17
C ARG A 116 -26.61 9.06 33.70
N TYR A 117 -27.60 9.63 33.01
CA TYR A 117 -27.55 11.01 32.54
C TYR A 117 -27.30 11.98 33.71
N ASN A 118 -28.04 11.83 34.82
CA ASN A 118 -27.86 12.68 36.00
C ASN A 118 -26.48 12.51 36.66
N ARG A 119 -25.95 11.29 36.78
CA ARG A 119 -24.61 11.06 37.36
C ARG A 119 -23.49 11.64 36.49
N THR A 120 -23.63 11.53 35.18
CA THR A 120 -22.58 11.90 34.22
C THR A 120 -22.73 13.33 33.67
N TYR A 121 -23.77 14.04 34.10
CA TYR A 121 -24.13 15.38 33.64
C TYR A 121 -22.95 16.36 33.73
N ASN A 122 -22.24 16.36 34.86
CA ASN A 122 -21.14 17.30 35.12
C ASN A 122 -19.89 17.08 34.24
N ILE A 123 -19.76 15.90 33.62
CA ILE A 123 -18.60 15.50 32.83
C ILE A 123 -18.89 15.69 31.33
N LYS A 124 -20.14 15.43 30.91
CA LYS A 124 -20.51 15.37 29.49
C LYS A 124 -21.11 16.65 28.94
N ILE A 125 -21.64 17.51 29.82
CA ILE A 125 -22.27 18.77 29.43
C ILE A 125 -21.40 19.94 29.87
N MET A 126 -21.13 20.82 28.92
CA MET A 126 -20.33 22.00 29.15
C MET A 126 -21.01 22.97 30.12
N LYS A 127 -20.29 23.38 31.15
CA LYS A 127 -20.78 24.40 32.08
C LYS A 127 -20.89 25.74 31.35
N PRO A 128 -21.90 26.57 31.65
CA PRO A 128 -22.10 27.85 30.98
C PRO A 128 -20.92 28.81 31.14
N VAL A 129 -20.14 28.68 32.22
CA VAL A 129 -18.91 29.44 32.45
C VAL A 129 -17.82 29.07 31.46
N ASP A 130 -17.69 27.78 31.14
CA ASP A 130 -16.68 27.31 30.20
C ASP A 130 -17.05 27.67 28.76
N VAL A 131 -18.34 27.73 28.42
CA VAL A 131 -18.82 28.08 27.06
C VAL A 131 -18.25 29.42 26.60
N GLN A 132 -18.20 30.42 27.47
CA GLN A 132 -17.66 31.74 27.12
C GLN A 132 -16.16 31.70 26.78
N ARG A 133 -15.43 30.78 27.42
CA ARG A 133 -13.98 30.58 27.24
C ARG A 133 -13.65 29.59 26.13
N ALA A 134 -14.63 28.81 25.68
CA ALA A 134 -14.48 27.70 24.74
C ALA A 134 -13.96 28.13 23.37
N ASP A 135 -14.34 29.33 22.93
CA ASP A 135 -13.98 29.88 21.61
C ASP A 135 -12.59 30.54 21.60
N GLU A 136 -11.98 30.76 22.76
CA GLU A 136 -10.66 31.37 22.85
C GLU A 136 -9.59 30.44 22.24
N LEU A 137 -8.77 30.96 21.32
CA LEU A 137 -7.71 30.20 20.65
C LEU A 137 -6.76 29.50 21.65
N ASN A 138 -6.43 30.18 22.76
CA ASN A 138 -5.59 29.61 23.81
C ASN A 138 -6.24 28.38 24.48
N THR A 139 -7.54 28.43 24.72
CA THR A 139 -8.30 27.33 25.32
C THR A 139 -8.39 26.14 24.35
N VAL A 140 -8.64 26.42 23.06
CA VAL A 140 -8.70 25.40 22.01
C VAL A 140 -7.34 24.72 21.82
N LEU A 141 -6.23 25.47 21.86
CA LEU A 141 -4.86 24.95 21.74
C LEU A 141 -4.44 24.12 22.96
N ASP A 142 -4.90 24.48 24.17
CA ASP A 142 -4.76 23.68 25.38
C ASP A 142 -5.60 22.40 25.37
N PHE A 143 -6.35 22.13 24.29
CA PHE A 143 -7.33 21.05 24.17
C PHE A 143 -8.45 21.11 25.22
N LYS A 144 -8.75 22.32 25.71
CA LYS A 144 -9.84 22.59 26.66
C LYS A 144 -11.07 23.13 25.92
N GLY A 145 -12.19 23.21 26.63
CA GLY A 145 -13.46 23.65 26.05
C GLY A 145 -14.10 22.51 25.24
N TYR A 146 -14.49 22.75 23.99
CA TYR A 146 -15.20 21.74 23.18
C TYR A 146 -14.48 20.39 23.07
N PHE A 147 -13.15 20.38 23.09
CA PHE A 147 -12.38 19.15 23.02
C PHE A 147 -12.47 18.31 24.29
N GLU A 148 -12.51 18.92 25.48
CA GLU A 148 -12.65 18.22 26.75
C GLU A 148 -13.97 17.42 26.83
N TYR A 149 -15.04 18.00 26.28
CA TYR A 149 -16.38 17.38 26.20
C TYR A 149 -16.57 16.50 24.96
N SER A 150 -15.53 16.24 24.16
CA SER A 150 -15.61 15.39 22.97
C SER A 150 -15.27 13.93 23.29
N LEU A 151 -15.94 12.99 22.62
CA LEU A 151 -15.76 11.54 22.82
C LEU A 151 -14.32 11.02 22.63
N LEU A 152 -13.45 11.77 21.96
CA LEU A 152 -12.07 11.35 21.72
C LEU A 152 -11.13 11.68 22.89
N PHE A 153 -11.53 12.61 23.76
CA PHE A 153 -10.68 13.08 24.86
C PHE A 153 -11.02 12.38 26.16
N TYR A 154 -9.99 12.23 27.00
CA TYR A 154 -10.10 11.55 28.28
C TYR A 154 -11.15 12.18 29.21
N GLY A 155 -11.30 13.50 29.18
CA GLY A 155 -12.24 14.25 30.02
C GLY A 155 -13.71 13.83 29.88
N TYR A 156 -14.11 13.25 28.75
CA TYR A 156 -15.48 12.80 28.51
C TYR A 156 -15.83 11.50 29.26
N TYR A 157 -14.84 10.67 29.58
CA TYR A 157 -15.04 9.32 30.09
C TYR A 157 -15.27 9.32 31.60
N SER A 158 -16.39 8.75 32.03
CA SER A 158 -16.70 8.57 33.45
C SER A 158 -16.03 7.33 34.05
N SER A 159 -15.80 7.33 35.36
CA SER A 159 -15.26 6.17 36.09
C SER A 159 -16.30 5.09 36.41
N GLU A 160 -17.48 5.15 35.80
CA GLU A 160 -18.59 4.23 36.04
C GLU A 160 -18.35 2.88 35.33
N THR A 161 -18.82 1.79 35.94
CA THR A 161 -18.74 0.44 35.34
C THR A 161 -19.95 0.16 34.44
N TYR A 162 -19.72 -0.37 33.24
CA TYR A 162 -20.80 -0.82 32.36
C TYR A 162 -21.26 -2.24 32.62
N PHE A 163 -22.49 -2.51 32.17
CA PHE A 163 -23.21 -3.77 32.08
C PHE A 163 -23.53 -4.42 33.44
N GLY A 164 -24.83 -4.69 33.65
CA GLY A 164 -25.37 -5.26 34.89
C GLY A 164 -24.71 -6.58 35.25
N ASP A 165 -24.63 -6.85 36.56
CA ASP A 165 -24.13 -8.00 37.36
C ASP A 165 -23.01 -8.92 36.83
N ILE A 166 -22.94 -9.19 35.52
CA ILE A 166 -22.14 -10.25 34.91
C ILE A 166 -20.80 -9.75 34.34
N VAL A 167 -20.75 -8.54 33.75
CA VAL A 167 -19.53 -8.02 33.09
C VAL A 167 -19.31 -6.55 33.44
N GLN A 168 -18.62 -6.28 34.55
CA GLN A 168 -18.25 -4.93 34.94
C GLN A 168 -17.13 -4.39 34.04
N TYR A 169 -17.46 -3.59 33.04
CA TYR A 169 -16.46 -2.92 32.20
C TYR A 169 -16.09 -1.57 32.79
N SER A 170 -14.90 -1.47 33.39
CA SER A 170 -14.37 -0.22 33.92
C SER A 170 -13.68 0.58 32.81
N VAL A 171 -14.27 1.71 32.42
CA VAL A 171 -13.75 2.58 31.35
C VAL A 171 -12.31 3.04 31.58
N PRO A 172 -11.91 3.50 32.80
CA PRO A 172 -10.55 4.00 33.01
C PRO A 172 -9.48 2.92 32.84
N VAL A 173 -9.78 1.70 33.33
CA VAL A 173 -8.87 0.54 33.19
C VAL A 173 -8.77 0.13 31.73
N ALA A 174 -9.91 0.05 31.03
CA ALA A 174 -9.90 -0.28 29.61
C ALA A 174 -9.13 0.74 28.78
N TYR A 175 -9.31 2.04 29.03
CA TYR A 175 -8.56 3.10 28.39
C TYR A 175 -7.05 2.94 28.61
N PHE A 176 -6.62 2.67 29.85
CA PHE A 176 -5.21 2.45 30.18
C PHE A 176 -4.62 1.24 29.44
N ILE A 177 -5.32 0.10 29.45
CA ILE A 177 -4.86 -1.13 28.80
C ILE A 177 -4.80 -0.99 27.27
N VAL A 178 -5.83 -0.37 26.67
CA VAL A 178 -5.85 -0.12 25.22
C VAL A 178 -4.72 0.85 24.83
N ASN A 179 -4.46 1.90 25.60
CA ASN A 179 -3.34 2.80 25.35
C ASN A 179 -1.99 2.09 25.47
N LEU A 180 -1.80 1.25 26.49
CA LEU A 180 -0.59 0.44 26.62
C LEU A 180 -0.38 -0.48 25.41
N PHE A 181 -1.47 -1.13 24.96
CA PHE A 181 -1.45 -1.98 23.77
C PHE A 181 -1.12 -1.20 22.50
N ILE A 182 -1.71 -0.01 22.31
CA ILE A 182 -1.45 0.85 21.16
C ILE A 182 -0.01 1.35 21.16
N LEU A 183 0.53 1.76 22.32
CA LEU A 183 1.93 2.16 22.45
C LEU A 183 2.87 1.00 22.10
N GLY A 184 2.62 -0.19 22.65
CA GLY A 184 3.40 -1.39 22.32
C GLY A 184 3.30 -1.78 20.85
N TYR A 185 2.10 -1.76 20.28
CA TYR A 185 1.85 -2.04 18.86
C TYR A 185 2.55 -1.04 17.95
N SER A 186 2.44 0.25 18.24
CA SER A 186 3.06 1.31 17.44
C SER A 186 4.58 1.18 17.44
N PHE A 187 5.18 0.97 18.61
CA PHE A 187 6.61 0.74 18.76
C PHE A 187 7.06 -0.51 17.98
N PHE A 188 6.33 -1.63 18.12
CA PHE A 188 6.63 -2.87 17.40
C PHE A 188 6.55 -2.70 15.88
N VAL A 189 5.51 -2.03 15.37
CA VAL A 189 5.34 -1.76 13.93
C VAL A 189 6.45 -0.86 13.41
N ILE A 190 6.83 0.18 14.15
CA ILE A 190 7.94 1.08 13.82
C ILE A 190 9.26 0.31 13.76
N LEU A 191 9.58 -0.47 14.80
CA LEU A 191 10.80 -1.26 14.85
C LEU A 191 10.86 -2.30 13.71
N ARG A 192 9.76 -3.01 13.45
CA ARG A 192 9.68 -3.97 12.33
C ARG A 192 9.94 -3.29 10.99
N LYS A 193 9.36 -2.11 10.78
CA LYS A 193 9.56 -1.37 9.53
C LYS A 193 10.98 -0.84 9.40
N MET A 194 11.56 -0.33 10.49
CA MET A 194 12.94 0.15 10.55
C MET A 194 13.94 -0.99 10.29
N ALA A 195 13.74 -2.15 10.94
CA ALA A 195 14.56 -3.34 10.74
C ALA A 195 14.48 -3.86 9.30
N ALA A 196 13.27 -3.87 8.71
CA ALA A 196 13.09 -4.25 7.31
C ALA A 196 13.79 -3.27 6.36
N ASN A 197 13.67 -1.96 6.60
CA ASN A 197 14.32 -0.93 5.80
C ASN A 197 15.85 -1.03 5.89
N ALA A 198 16.41 -1.27 7.09
CA ALA A 198 17.84 -1.49 7.31
C ALA A 198 18.35 -2.77 6.62
N ARG A 199 17.55 -3.84 6.60
CA ARG A 199 17.88 -5.05 5.83
C ARG A 199 17.84 -4.78 4.33
N HIS A 200 16.87 -4.01 3.86
CA HIS A 200 16.76 -3.65 2.45
C HIS A 200 17.93 -2.78 1.98
N SER A 201 18.42 -1.84 2.79
CA SER A 201 19.63 -1.06 2.45
C SER A 201 20.87 -1.95 2.38
N LYS A 202 21.08 -2.82 3.39
CA LYS A 202 22.22 -3.76 3.41
C LYS A 202 22.18 -4.76 2.24
N LEU A 203 21.01 -5.25 1.88
CA LEU A 203 20.86 -6.18 0.74
C LEU A 203 21.00 -5.47 -0.61
N ALA A 204 20.57 -4.21 -0.71
CA ALA A 204 20.75 -3.41 -1.93
C ALA A 204 22.24 -3.18 -2.23
N GLU A 205 23.05 -2.92 -1.20
CA GLU A 205 24.51 -2.82 -1.32
C GLU A 205 25.16 -4.13 -1.81
N GLY A 206 24.66 -5.28 -1.36
CA GLY A 206 25.08 -6.59 -1.89
C GLY A 206 24.61 -6.85 -3.33
N LYS A 207 23.44 -6.33 -3.73
CA LYS A 207 22.88 -6.52 -5.08
C LYS A 207 23.52 -5.63 -6.13
N THR A 208 24.05 -4.46 -5.78
CA THR A 208 24.89 -3.68 -6.71
C THR A 208 26.07 -4.51 -7.22
N GLN A 209 26.62 -5.41 -6.38
CA GLN A 209 27.61 -6.40 -6.83
C GLN A 209 26.98 -7.54 -7.66
N GLN A 210 25.73 -7.90 -7.42
CA GLN A 210 25.05 -8.95 -8.18
C GLN A 210 24.66 -8.50 -9.61
N TYR A 211 24.37 -7.21 -9.81
CA TYR A 211 23.96 -6.65 -11.10
C TYR A 211 25.13 -6.03 -11.89
N ILE A 212 26.39 -6.37 -11.58
CA ILE A 212 27.57 -5.90 -12.33
C ILE A 212 27.40 -6.11 -13.83
N PHE A 213 26.82 -7.25 -14.24
CA PHE A 213 26.52 -7.54 -15.65
C PHE A 213 25.56 -6.51 -16.27
N ASN A 214 24.44 -6.22 -15.60
CA ASN A 214 23.45 -5.26 -16.10
C ASN A 214 24.04 -3.86 -16.19
N TRP A 215 24.77 -3.43 -15.16
CA TRP A 215 25.41 -2.12 -15.17
C TRP A 215 26.40 -1.99 -16.33
N LYS A 216 27.28 -2.98 -16.52
CA LYS A 216 28.23 -3.00 -17.63
C LYS A 216 27.56 -3.07 -19.01
N LEU A 217 26.42 -3.74 -19.13
CA LEU A 217 25.64 -3.77 -20.37
C LEU A 217 25.06 -2.39 -20.72
N PHE A 218 24.46 -1.72 -19.73
CA PHE A 218 23.89 -0.40 -19.96
C PHE A 218 24.93 0.69 -20.16
N THR A 219 26.08 0.61 -19.47
CA THR A 219 27.16 1.60 -19.62
C THR A 219 28.15 1.24 -20.73
N GLY A 220 28.06 0.05 -21.32
CA GLY A 220 29.01 -0.44 -22.32
C GLY A 220 28.79 0.13 -23.72
N TRP A 221 27.62 0.75 -23.95
CA TRP A 221 27.28 1.36 -25.23
C TRP A 221 27.80 2.81 -25.27
N ASP A 222 28.67 3.11 -26.23
CA ASP A 222 29.20 4.45 -26.49
C ASP A 222 28.63 5.02 -27.79
N TYR A 223 27.83 6.09 -27.69
CA TYR A 223 27.22 6.76 -28.85
C TYR A 223 28.18 7.71 -29.59
N THR A 224 29.39 7.95 -29.07
CA THR A 224 30.32 8.94 -29.62
C THR A 224 31.21 8.40 -30.74
N ILE A 225 31.22 7.07 -30.95
CA ILE A 225 32.10 6.41 -31.92
C ILE A 225 31.44 6.41 -33.32
N GLY A 226 31.97 7.21 -34.24
CA GLY A 226 31.53 7.24 -35.64
C GLY A 226 32.33 6.33 -36.59
N ASN A 227 33.55 5.92 -36.22
CA ASN A 227 34.41 5.12 -37.09
C ASN A 227 34.05 3.61 -37.00
N PRO A 228 33.70 2.93 -38.11
CA PRO A 228 33.33 1.52 -38.09
C PRO A 228 34.44 0.58 -37.56
N GLU A 229 35.71 0.89 -37.81
CA GLU A 229 36.83 0.09 -37.28
C GLU A 229 36.97 0.22 -35.76
N ALA A 230 36.71 1.42 -35.23
CA ALA A 230 36.67 1.63 -33.78
C ALA A 230 35.48 0.91 -33.14
N VAL A 231 34.31 0.90 -33.80
CA VAL A 231 33.13 0.16 -33.34
C VAL A 231 33.41 -1.34 -33.24
N SER A 232 34.04 -1.94 -34.27
CA SER A 232 34.34 -3.38 -34.25
C SER A 232 35.31 -3.74 -33.11
N ASN A 233 36.34 -2.93 -32.89
CA ASN A 233 37.29 -3.09 -31.79
C ASN A 233 36.62 -2.98 -30.41
N VAL A 234 35.77 -1.97 -30.22
CA VAL A 234 35.02 -1.79 -28.95
C VAL A 234 34.02 -2.92 -28.72
N LEU A 235 33.36 -3.40 -29.78
CA LEU A 235 32.45 -4.53 -29.68
C LEU A 235 33.20 -5.80 -29.28
N MET A 236 34.33 -6.12 -29.92
CA MET A 236 35.16 -7.26 -29.55
C MET A 236 35.65 -7.16 -28.11
N ALA A 237 36.15 -5.99 -27.69
CA ALA A 237 36.59 -5.74 -26.32
C ALA A 237 35.44 -5.92 -25.31
N THR A 238 34.23 -5.48 -25.65
CA THR A 238 33.03 -5.63 -24.82
C THR A 238 32.61 -7.09 -24.69
N VAL A 239 32.63 -7.85 -25.78
CA VAL A 239 32.34 -9.29 -25.78
C VAL A 239 33.35 -10.06 -24.91
N ILE A 240 34.64 -9.72 -25.01
CA ILE A 240 35.69 -10.34 -24.18
C ILE A 240 35.43 -10.06 -22.70
N LYS A 241 35.18 -8.80 -22.32
CA LYS A 241 34.82 -8.44 -20.92
C LYS A 241 33.64 -9.23 -20.40
N PHE A 242 32.60 -9.44 -21.22
CA PHE A 242 31.45 -10.24 -20.81
C PHE A 242 31.79 -11.72 -20.63
N ARG A 243 32.59 -12.29 -21.52
CA ARG A 243 33.05 -13.68 -21.39
C ARG A 243 33.86 -13.88 -20.11
N GLU A 244 34.74 -12.94 -19.80
CA GLU A 244 35.54 -12.95 -18.56
C GLU A 244 34.65 -12.95 -17.32
N ILE A 245 33.68 -12.05 -17.24
CA ILE A 245 32.75 -11.97 -16.10
C ILE A 245 31.90 -13.24 -15.96
N ILE A 246 31.44 -13.82 -17.09
CA ILE A 246 30.69 -15.08 -17.07
C ILE A 246 31.57 -16.23 -16.56
N ALA A 247 32.84 -16.26 -16.97
CA ALA A 247 33.80 -17.25 -16.51
C ALA A 247 34.07 -17.12 -15.00
N GLU A 248 34.35 -15.91 -14.51
CA GLU A 248 34.52 -15.61 -13.07
C GLU A 248 33.29 -16.00 -12.25
N TYR A 249 32.09 -15.71 -12.77
CA TYR A 249 30.84 -16.09 -12.12
C TYR A 249 30.67 -17.61 -12.04
N ASN A 250 30.97 -18.34 -13.12
CA ASN A 250 30.92 -19.80 -13.14
C ASN A 250 31.93 -20.42 -12.18
N GLU A 251 33.15 -19.87 -12.09
CA GLU A 251 34.16 -20.32 -11.14
C GLU A 251 33.73 -20.05 -9.69
N SER A 252 33.24 -18.83 -9.40
CA SER A 252 32.73 -18.46 -8.08
C SER A 252 31.55 -19.34 -7.65
N LYS A 253 30.70 -19.73 -8.61
CA LYS A 253 29.59 -20.64 -8.38
C LYS A 253 30.11 -22.04 -8.06
N ARG A 254 31.08 -22.59 -8.81
CA ARG A 254 31.67 -23.90 -8.54
C ARG A 254 32.27 -23.99 -7.14
N LYS A 255 33.07 -22.99 -6.73
CA LYS A 255 33.68 -22.90 -5.38
C LYS A 255 32.67 -22.84 -4.23
N LYS A 256 31.41 -22.49 -4.49
CA LYS A 256 30.35 -22.44 -3.48
C LYS A 256 29.65 -23.79 -3.28
N PHE A 257 29.77 -24.71 -4.24
CA PHE A 257 29.15 -26.04 -4.22
C PHE A 257 30.14 -27.17 -3.87
N GLU A 258 31.45 -26.90 -3.91
CA GLU A 258 32.49 -27.72 -3.28
C GLU A 258 32.61 -27.38 -1.79
#